data_AF-A0A940V0Q3-F1
#
_entry.id   AF-A0A940V0Q3-F1
#
_cell.length_a   1.000
_cell.length_b   1.000
_cell.length_c   1.000
_cell.angle_alpha   90.00
_cell.angle_beta   90.00
_cell.angle_gamma   90.00
#
_symmetry.space_group_name_H-M   'P 1'
#
loop_
_entity.id
_entity.type
_entity.pdbx_description
1 polymer ?
#
loop_
_entity_poly.entity_id
_entity_poly.type
_entity_poly.pdbx_seq_one_letter_code
_entity_poly.pdbx_strand_id
1 'polypeptide(L)'
;MIEHLLKSNTKTIRTENIQVVYNLIFQNALYSIECYKSDTDLSNPNNYCLIEDITDDEGEAESFLQLMARGKVFPVHINDMAIDFFRD
;
A
#
# COMPACT_ATOMS: atom_id res chain seq x y z
N MET A 1 3.10 27.31 -9.06
CA MET A 1 3.06 26.31 -7.98
C MET A 1 2.94 24.97 -8.70
N ILE A 2 4.07 24.27 -8.85
CA ILE A 2 4.08 23.00 -9.57
C ILE A 2 3.41 22.01 -8.64
N GLU A 3 2.17 21.63 -8.96
CA GLU A 3 1.60 20.39 -8.43
C GLU A 3 2.57 19.29 -8.85
N HIS A 4 3.43 18.85 -7.91
CA HIS A 4 4.08 17.57 -8.06
C HIS A 4 2.95 16.56 -8.22
N LEU A 5 2.72 16.11 -9.46
CA LEU A 5 1.74 15.07 -9.77
C LEU A 5 2.09 13.86 -8.90
N LEU A 6 1.35 13.66 -7.82
CA LEU A 6 1.37 12.44 -7.04
C LEU A 6 0.91 11.33 -7.98
N LYS A 7 1.87 10.58 -8.55
CA LYS A 7 1.55 9.37 -9.29
C LYS A 7 1.14 8.35 -8.24
N SER A 8 -0.13 7.96 -8.28
CA SER A 8 -0.67 6.91 -7.43
C SER A 8 -1.18 5.75 -8.28
N ASN A 9 -0.84 4.52 -7.88
CA ASN A 9 -1.38 3.30 -8.46
C ASN A 9 -2.27 2.63 -7.41
N THR A 10 -3.57 2.62 -7.66
CA THR A 10 -4.57 2.09 -6.72
C THR A 10 -5.05 0.72 -7.17
N LYS A 11 -5.03 -0.24 -6.25
CA LYS A 11 -5.70 -1.53 -6.38
C LYS A 11 -6.78 -1.67 -5.34
N THR A 12 -7.95 -2.10 -5.77
CA THR A 12 -9.08 -2.36 -4.89
C THR A 12 -9.46 -3.83 -5.00
N ILE A 13 -9.49 -4.51 -3.85
CA ILE A 13 -9.86 -5.92 -3.77
C ILE A 13 -11.07 -6.06 -2.86
N ARG A 14 -12.11 -6.72 -3.36
CA ARG A 14 -13.34 -6.98 -2.62
C ARG A 14 -13.41 -8.45 -2.21
N THR A 15 -13.60 -8.71 -0.92
CA THR A 15 -13.73 -10.06 -0.37
C THR A 15 -14.97 -10.10 0.52
N GLU A 16 -15.97 -10.89 0.15
CA GLU A 16 -17.24 -11.10 0.87
C GLU A 16 -17.92 -9.80 1.33
N ASN A 17 -17.52 -9.24 2.47
CA ASN A 17 -18.07 -8.02 3.07
C ASN A 17 -17.04 -6.91 3.34
N ILE A 18 -15.78 -7.11 2.97
CA ILE A 18 -14.68 -6.17 3.22
C ILE A 18 -14.04 -5.81 1.88
N GLN A 19 -13.87 -4.53 1.64
CA GLN A 19 -13.09 -4.02 0.52
C GLN A 19 -11.78 -3.47 1.07
N VAL A 20 -10.66 -3.94 0.53
CA VAL A 20 -9.31 -3.49 0.87
C VAL A 20 -8.78 -2.68 -0.30
N VAL A 21 -8.28 -1.49 -0.01
CA VAL A 21 -7.69 -0.57 -0.96
C VAL A 21 -6.19 -0.50 -0.68
N TYR A 22 -5.38 -0.61 -1.73
CA TYR A 22 -3.94 -0.44 -1.70
C TYR A 22 -3.60 0.73 -2.62
N ASN A 23 -2.87 1.72 -2.13
CA ASN A 23 -2.35 2.83 -2.91
C ASN A 23 -0.84 2.79 -2.86
N LEU A 24 -0.22 2.64 -4.03
CA LEU A 24 1.20 2.91 -4.19
C LEU A 24 1.37 4.39 -4.53
N ILE A 25 2.13 5.12 -3.72
CA ILE A 25 2.26 6.58 -3.78
C ILE A 25 3.70 6.92 -4.11
N PHE A 26 3.95 7.64 -5.20
CA PHE A 26 5.28 8.17 -5.51
C PHE A 26 5.42 9.61 -5.03
N GLN A 27 6.36 9.85 -4.11
CA GLN A 27 6.64 11.17 -3.55
C GLN A 27 8.13 11.29 -3.22
N ASN A 28 8.72 12.47 -3.45
CA ASN A 28 10.12 12.75 -3.09
C ASN A 28 11.15 11.72 -3.63
N ALA A 29 10.91 11.20 -4.84
CA ALA A 29 11.73 10.16 -5.49
C ALA A 29 11.68 8.78 -4.82
N LEU A 30 10.76 8.56 -3.88
CA LEU A 30 10.54 7.28 -3.21
C LEU A 30 9.09 6.84 -3.38
N TYR A 31 8.88 5.54 -3.35
CA TYR A 31 7.57 4.91 -3.31
C TYR A 31 7.17 4.63 -1.87
N SER A 32 5.90 4.82 -1.58
CA SER A 32 5.23 4.52 -0.31
C SER A 32 4.01 3.65 -0.60
N ILE A 33 3.53 2.90 0.39
CA ILE A 33 2.30 2.12 0.26
C ILE A 33 1.34 2.41 1.39
N GLU A 34 0.10 2.72 1.01
CA GLU A 34 -1.03 2.85 1.92
C GLU A 34 -1.98 1.68 1.69
N CYS A 35 -2.51 1.11 2.77
CA CYS A 35 -3.47 0.03 2.74
C CYS A 35 -4.56 0.25 3.78
N TYR A 36 -5.83 0.17 3.38
CA TYR A 36 -6.94 0.33 4.30
C TYR A 36 -8.19 -0.48 3.91
N LYS A 37 -9.02 -0.77 4.91
CA LYS A 37 -10.36 -1.32 4.69
C LYS A 37 -11.34 -0.18 4.42
N SER A 38 -12.02 -0.17 3.26
CA SER A 38 -13.03 0.84 2.96
C SER A 38 -14.22 0.72 3.91
N ASP A 39 -14.91 1.83 4.14
CA ASP A 39 -16.13 1.88 4.95
C ASP A 39 -15.94 1.42 6.41
N THR A 40 -14.71 1.56 6.92
CA THR A 40 -14.35 1.26 8.32
C THR A 40 -13.73 2.48 9.01
N ASP A 41 -13.67 2.42 10.35
CA ASP A 41 -12.95 3.42 11.14
C ASP A 41 -11.43 3.27 10.94
N LEU A 42 -10.84 4.25 10.25
CA LEU A 42 -9.41 4.30 9.93
C LEU A 42 -8.55 4.70 11.14
N SER A 43 -9.14 5.19 12.24
CA SER A 43 -8.40 5.42 13.48
C SER A 43 -8.01 4.11 14.17
N ASN A 44 -8.65 3.00 13.80
CA ASN A 44 -8.30 1.67 14.27
C ASN A 44 -7.06 1.16 13.50
N PRO A 45 -5.95 0.83 14.18
CA PRO A 45 -4.72 0.35 13.53
C PRO A 45 -4.92 -0.98 12.78
N ASN A 46 -5.99 -1.72 13.05
CA ASN A 46 -6.31 -2.94 12.31
C ASN A 46 -6.94 -2.69 10.92
N ASN A 47 -7.28 -1.43 10.63
CA ASN A 47 -8.01 -1.06 9.42
C ASN A 47 -7.20 -0.14 8.49
N TYR A 48 -6.03 0.33 8.94
CA TYR A 48 -5.20 1.27 8.21
C TYR A 48 -3.71 0.97 8.46
N CYS A 49 -2.92 1.04 7.40
CA CYS A 49 -1.46 1.00 7.45
C CYS A 49 -0.90 1.90 6.36
N LEU A 50 0.10 2.70 6.71
CA LEU A 50 0.91 3.48 5.78
C LEU A 50 2.37 3.17 6.07
N ILE A 51 3.11 2.84 5.02
CA ILE A 51 4.56 2.70 5.07
C ILE A 51 5.14 3.67 4.06
N GLU A 52 5.94 4.60 4.56
CA GLU A 52 6.59 5.63 3.76
C GLU A 52 7.98 5.16 3.33
N ASP A 53 8.42 5.65 2.17
CA ASP A 53 9.82 5.57 1.73
C ASP A 53 10.36 4.14 1.62
N ILE A 54 9.57 3.21 1.05
CA ILE A 54 9.90 1.77 1.00
C ILE A 54 10.99 1.42 -0.03
N THR A 55 10.99 2.06 -1.21
CA THR A 55 11.99 1.82 -2.28
C THR A 55 11.98 2.99 -3.27
N ASP A 56 13.08 3.24 -3.98
CA ASP A 56 13.14 4.13 -5.15
C ASP A 56 12.91 3.39 -6.48
N ASP A 57 12.87 2.05 -6.47
CA ASP A 57 12.64 1.21 -7.65
C ASP A 57 11.14 1.02 -7.93
N GLU A 58 10.67 1.53 -9.06
CA GLU A 58 9.27 1.40 -9.49
C GLU A 58 8.84 -0.05 -9.70
N GLY A 59 9.72 -0.90 -10.23
CA GLY A 59 9.45 -2.31 -10.51
C GLY A 59 9.30 -3.13 -9.24
N GLU A 60 10.13 -2.89 -8.22
CA GLU A 60 9.99 -3.49 -6.89
C GLU A 60 8.70 -3.03 -6.22
N ALA A 61 8.42 -1.73 -6.25
CA ALA A 61 7.22 -1.13 -5.67
C ALA A 61 5.94 -1.71 -6.30
N GLU A 62 5.89 -1.81 -7.64
CA GLU A 62 4.77 -2.43 -8.35
C GLU A 62 4.66 -3.93 -8.07
N SER A 63 5.78 -4.65 -7.97
CA SER A 63 5.80 -6.07 -7.62
C SER A 63 5.22 -6.32 -6.23
N PHE A 64 5.60 -5.49 -5.26
CA PHE A 64 5.06 -5.53 -3.90
C PHE A 64 3.55 -5.25 -3.89
N LEU A 65 3.10 -4.17 -4.55
CA LEU A 65 1.68 -3.85 -4.69
C LEU A 65 0.87 -5.01 -5.27
N GLN A 66 1.39 -5.67 -6.31
CA GLN A 66 0.74 -6.83 -6.93
C GLN A 66 0.69 -8.03 -5.99
N LEU A 67 1.75 -8.29 -5.24
CA LEU A 67 1.82 -9.36 -4.25
C LEU A 67 0.76 -9.16 -3.16
N MET A 68 0.66 -7.94 -2.60
CA MET A 68 -0.32 -7.62 -1.55
C MET A 68 -1.76 -7.79 -2.04
N ALA A 69 -2.05 -7.22 -3.22
CA ALA A 69 -3.40 -7.28 -3.80
C ALA A 69 -3.82 -8.72 -4.13
N ARG A 70 -2.91 -9.54 -4.68
CA ARG A 70 -3.19 -10.96 -4.98
C ARG A 70 -3.38 -11.78 -3.70
N GLY A 71 -2.55 -11.54 -2.69
CA GLY A 71 -2.65 -12.21 -1.38
C GLY A 71 -3.84 -11.77 -0.54
N LYS A 72 -4.56 -10.70 -0.94
CA LYS A 72 -5.65 -10.09 -0.16
C LYS A 72 -5.20 -9.69 1.25
N VAL A 73 -3.97 -9.16 1.34
CA VAL A 73 -3.31 -8.85 2.61
C VAL A 73 -4.04 -7.72 3.34
N PHE A 74 -4.43 -7.97 4.59
CA PHE A 74 -5.06 -6.92 5.42
C PHE A 74 -4.04 -5.87 5.88
N PRO A 75 -4.49 -4.62 6.17
CA PRO A 75 -3.60 -3.53 6.61
C PRO A 75 -2.65 -3.93 7.75
N VAL A 76 -3.12 -4.73 8.70
CA VAL A 76 -2.38 -5.14 9.90
C VAL A 76 -1.12 -5.94 9.58
N HIS A 77 -1.07 -6.56 8.39
CA HIS A 77 0.03 -7.44 7.96
C HIS A 77 1.00 -6.75 7.00
N ILE A 78 0.67 -5.54 6.50
CA ILE A 78 1.43 -4.89 5.41
C ILE A 78 2.87 -4.59 5.84
N ASN A 79 3.08 -4.19 7.09
CA ASN A 79 4.42 -3.92 7.61
C ASN A 79 5.30 -5.17 7.66
N ASP A 80 4.76 -6.29 8.14
CA ASP A 80 5.48 -7.56 8.18
C ASP A 80 5.83 -8.02 6.76
N MET A 81 4.89 -7.91 5.84
CA MET A 81 5.12 -8.25 4.43
C MET A 81 6.18 -7.36 3.77
N ALA A 82 6.21 -6.05 4.09
CA ALA A 82 7.20 -5.13 3.56
C ALA A 82 8.60 -5.44 4.11
N ILE A 83 8.69 -5.72 5.41
CA ILE A 83 9.93 -6.17 6.06
C ILE A 83 10.46 -7.43 5.39
N ASP A 84 9.60 -8.41 5.09
CA ASP A 84 10.01 -9.67 4.46
C ASP A 84 10.38 -9.49 2.98
N PHE A 85 9.74 -8.57 2.26
CA PHE A 85 9.97 -8.38 0.81
C PHE A 85 11.20 -7.52 0.49
N PHE A 86 11.43 -6.44 1.25
CA PHE A 86 12.49 -5.46 0.96
C PHE A 86 13.78 -5.68 1.76
N ARG A 87 13.83 -6.65 2.67
CA ARG A 87 15.07 -7.04 3.36
C ARG A 87 15.74 -8.20 2.62
N ASP A 88 16.42 -7.89 1.52
CA ASP A 88 17.51 -8.71 0.95
C ASP A 88 18.82 -7.91 0.98
#